data_AF-A0A6A2FTH5-F1
#
_entry.id   AF-A0A6A2FTH5-F1
#
_cell.length_a   1.000
_cell.length_b   1.000
_cell.length_c   1.000
_cell.angle_alpha   90.00
_cell.angle_beta   90.00
_cell.angle_gamma   90.00
#
_symmetry.space_group_name_H-M   'P 1'
#
loop_
_entity.id
_entity.type
_entity.pdbx_description
1 polymer ?
#
loop_
_entity_poly.entity_id
_entity_poly.type
_entity_poly.pdbx_seq_one_letter_code
_entity_poly.pdbx_strand_id
1 'polypeptide(L)'
;MKHNYIDNYNTENWAEAKKGLEKYLKENPDSHYEMALLASVYKEMGDIDKAMFKVSEALKLGKSCPNVLWYFAAISEAYGRDDWARTTWRHLLHLGKGGLSKSICKIDGDEILSILNDSRYRLYLSYKEEDKSLAMRYLTLYNKYLKEGVKSIYE
;
A
#
# COMPACT_ATOMS: atom_id res chain seq x y z
N MET A 1 -19.39 -9.36 -10.11
CA MET A 1 -19.03 -8.49 -11.25
C MET A 1 -17.66 -7.93 -10.96
N LYS A 2 -16.66 -8.14 -11.82
CA LYS A 2 -15.42 -7.35 -11.73
C LYS A 2 -15.81 -5.90 -11.91
N HIS A 3 -15.50 -5.05 -10.95
CA HIS A 3 -15.79 -3.64 -11.08
C HIS A 3 -14.86 -3.07 -12.17
N ASN A 4 -15.43 -2.41 -13.17
CA ASN A 4 -14.70 -1.86 -14.31
C ASN A 4 -13.53 -0.94 -13.85
N TYR A 5 -13.63 -0.32 -12.68
CA TYR A 5 -12.54 0.50 -12.15
C TYR A 5 -11.28 -0.31 -11.78
N ILE A 6 -11.40 -1.60 -11.45
CA ILE A 6 -10.25 -2.46 -11.12
C ILE A 6 -9.46 -2.75 -12.39
N ASP A 7 -10.14 -3.08 -13.48
CA ASP A 7 -9.49 -3.34 -14.77
C ASP A 7 -8.84 -2.06 -15.31
N ASN A 8 -9.48 -0.90 -15.15
CA ASN A 8 -8.88 0.39 -15.50
C ASN A 8 -7.69 0.74 -14.58
N TYR A 9 -7.75 0.41 -13.29
CA TYR A 9 -6.63 0.61 -12.37
C TYR A 9 -5.43 -0.24 -12.79
N ASN A 10 -5.65 -1.52 -13.11
CA ASN A 10 -4.60 -2.45 -13.50
C ASN A 10 -4.01 -2.14 -14.89
N THR A 11 -4.75 -1.46 -15.75
CA THR A 11 -4.29 -1.00 -17.08
C THR A 11 -3.85 0.47 -17.07
N GLU A 12 -3.69 1.06 -15.89
CA GLU A 12 -3.22 2.45 -15.70
C GLU A 12 -4.10 3.51 -16.38
N ASN A 13 -5.35 3.18 -16.69
CA ASN A 13 -6.34 4.14 -17.17
C ASN A 13 -6.90 4.94 -15.99
N TRP A 14 -6.07 5.81 -15.44
CA TRP A 14 -6.32 6.54 -14.19
C TRP A 14 -7.59 7.38 -14.23
N ALA A 15 -7.92 7.97 -15.38
CA ALA A 15 -9.13 8.78 -15.53
C ALA A 15 -10.41 7.95 -15.37
N GLU A 16 -10.50 6.79 -16.03
CA GLU A 16 -11.66 5.90 -15.91
C GLU A 16 -11.66 5.15 -14.57
N ALA A 17 -10.50 4.77 -14.05
CA ALA A 17 -10.36 4.19 -12.71
C ALA A 17 -10.92 5.14 -11.65
N LYS A 18 -10.51 6.42 -11.68
CA LYS A 18 -11.02 7.47 -10.80
C LYS A 18 -12.53 7.59 -10.89
N LYS A 19 -13.07 7.73 -12.11
CA LYS A 19 -14.52 7.89 -12.34
C LYS A 19 -15.33 6.72 -11.80
N GLY A 20 -14.86 5.50 -12.03
CA GLY A 20 -15.51 4.30 -11.52
C GLY A 20 -15.43 4.17 -10.00
N LEU A 21 -14.29 4.53 -9.39
CA LEU A 21 -14.09 4.56 -7.94
C LEU A 21 -14.97 5.62 -7.27
N GLU A 22 -15.04 6.83 -7.81
CA GLU A 22 -15.91 7.90 -7.30
C GLU A 22 -17.39 7.51 -7.37
N LYS A 23 -17.81 6.82 -8.43
CA LYS A 23 -19.17 6.28 -8.52
C LYS A 23 -19.42 5.22 -7.44
N TYR A 24 -18.49 4.28 -7.27
CA TYR A 24 -18.61 3.23 -6.27
C TYR A 24 -18.69 3.78 -4.83
N LEU A 25 -17.83 4.76 -4.51
CA LEU A 25 -17.77 5.37 -3.18
C LEU A 25 -18.98 6.26 -2.87
N LYS A 26 -19.72 6.76 -3.87
CA LYS A 26 -21.02 7.40 -3.63
C LYS A 26 -22.05 6.43 -3.08
N GLU A 27 -22.00 5.17 -3.51
CA GLU A 27 -22.90 4.10 -3.06
C GLU A 27 -22.36 3.42 -1.79
N ASN A 28 -21.04 3.43 -1.59
CA ASN A 28 -20.33 2.74 -0.52
C ASN A 28 -19.33 3.68 0.18
N PRO A 29 -19.80 4.72 0.91
CA PRO A 29 -18.94 5.79 1.44
C PRO A 29 -17.91 5.29 2.47
N ASP A 30 -18.18 4.19 3.16
CA ASP A 30 -17.32 3.63 4.20
C ASP A 30 -16.33 2.57 3.66
N SER A 31 -16.24 2.42 2.34
CA SER A 31 -15.35 1.45 1.70
C SER A 31 -13.90 1.94 1.71
N HIS A 32 -13.22 1.70 2.82
CA HIS A 32 -11.85 2.15 3.07
C HIS A 32 -10.83 1.64 2.06
N TYR A 33 -11.00 0.42 1.51
CA TYR A 33 -10.09 -0.11 0.49
C TYR A 33 -10.19 0.69 -0.81
N GLU A 34 -11.39 0.89 -1.36
CA GLU A 34 -11.61 1.68 -2.57
C GLU A 34 -11.28 3.16 -2.36
N MET A 35 -11.44 3.68 -1.14
CA MET A 35 -11.00 5.03 -0.78
C MET A 35 -9.47 5.15 -0.85
N ALA A 36 -8.74 4.16 -0.35
CA ALA A 36 -7.29 4.10 -0.48
C ALA A 36 -6.83 3.86 -1.93
N LEU A 37 -7.58 3.07 -2.70
CA LEU A 37 -7.33 2.86 -4.13
C LEU A 37 -7.53 4.16 -4.92
N LEU A 38 -8.58 4.93 -4.62
CA LEU A 38 -8.80 6.25 -5.20
C LEU A 38 -7.68 7.22 -4.82
N ALA A 39 -7.17 7.15 -3.60
CA ALA A 39 -6.00 7.92 -3.19
C ALA A 39 -4.75 7.57 -4.02
N SER A 40 -4.54 6.28 -4.29
CA SER A 40 -3.48 5.80 -5.19
C SER A 40 -3.64 6.37 -6.60
N VAL A 41 -4.86 6.37 -7.15
CA VAL A 41 -5.15 6.98 -8.46
C VAL A 41 -4.82 8.49 -8.46
N TYR A 42 -5.19 9.22 -7.41
CA TYR A 42 -4.80 10.63 -7.29
C TYR A 42 -3.28 10.81 -7.27
N LYS A 43 -2.53 9.92 -6.59
CA LYS A 43 -1.08 9.92 -6.59
C LYS A 43 -0.52 9.71 -8.00
N GLU A 44 -1.00 8.71 -8.74
CA GLU A 44 -0.53 8.44 -10.11
C GLU A 44 -0.87 9.57 -11.09
N MET A 45 -1.94 10.33 -10.82
CA MET A 45 -2.29 11.53 -11.58
C MET A 45 -1.49 12.78 -11.16
N GLY A 46 -0.59 12.68 -10.17
CA GLY A 46 0.21 13.79 -9.65
C GLY A 46 -0.52 14.71 -8.66
N ASP A 47 -1.79 14.43 -8.35
CA ASP A 47 -2.61 15.17 -7.38
C ASP A 47 -2.26 14.73 -5.93
N ILE A 48 -1.00 14.92 -5.52
CA ILE A 48 -0.47 14.35 -4.28
C ILE A 48 -1.22 14.85 -3.02
N ASP A 49 -1.62 16.13 -2.97
CA ASP A 49 -2.41 16.65 -1.86
C ASP A 49 -3.76 15.92 -1.69
N LYS A 50 -4.44 15.63 -2.81
CA LYS A 50 -5.70 14.87 -2.78
C LYS A 50 -5.46 13.42 -2.41
N ALA A 51 -4.37 12.82 -2.89
CA ALA A 51 -3.96 11.48 -2.50
C ALA A 51 -3.79 11.40 -0.98
N MET A 52 -3.03 12.34 -0.40
CA MET A 52 -2.78 12.39 1.05
C MET A 52 -4.07 12.60 1.84
N PHE A 53 -4.94 13.49 1.38
CA PHE A 53 -6.25 13.71 2.00
C PHE A 53 -7.09 12.42 1.99
N LYS A 54 -7.24 11.78 0.82
CA LYS A 54 -8.09 10.59 0.65
C LYS A 54 -7.56 9.38 1.40
N VAL A 55 -6.25 9.14 1.40
CA VAL A 55 -5.68 8.01 2.14
C VAL A 55 -5.78 8.22 3.66
N SER A 56 -5.77 9.47 4.12
CA SER A 56 -6.02 9.79 5.54
C SER A 56 -7.46 9.51 5.94
N GLU A 57 -8.44 9.74 5.07
CA GLU A 57 -9.83 9.33 5.29
C GLU A 57 -9.95 7.80 5.35
N ALA A 58 -9.32 7.09 4.41
CA ALA A 58 -9.30 5.63 4.39
C ALA A 58 -8.68 5.04 5.67
N LEU A 59 -7.59 5.65 6.16
CA LEU A 59 -6.90 5.21 7.38
C LEU A 59 -7.79 5.32 8.64
N LYS A 60 -8.66 6.32 8.72
CA LYS A 60 -9.61 6.46 9.85
C LYS A 60 -10.59 5.29 9.92
N LEU A 61 -11.03 4.80 8.76
CA LEU A 61 -11.98 3.70 8.63
C LEU A 61 -11.29 2.32 8.71
N GLY A 62 -10.07 2.22 8.18
CA GLY A 62 -9.32 0.97 7.99
C GLY A 62 -7.95 0.94 8.65
N LYS A 63 -7.82 1.44 9.88
CA LYS A 63 -6.51 1.64 10.57
C LYS A 63 -5.60 0.42 10.66
N SER A 64 -6.17 -0.79 10.60
CA SER A 64 -5.43 -2.05 10.65
C SER A 64 -5.46 -2.81 9.32
N CYS A 65 -6.09 -2.26 8.28
CA CYS A 65 -6.18 -2.90 6.98
C CYS A 65 -4.81 -2.85 6.28
N PRO A 66 -4.24 -4.00 5.88
CA PRO A 66 -2.93 -4.04 5.23
C PRO A 66 -2.86 -3.18 3.97
N ASN A 67 -3.90 -3.22 3.13
CA ASN A 67 -3.95 -2.42 1.90
C ASN A 67 -4.03 -0.92 2.17
N VAL A 68 -4.76 -0.48 3.19
CA VAL A 68 -4.81 0.94 3.56
C VAL A 68 -3.47 1.41 4.11
N LEU A 69 -2.83 0.62 4.98
CA LEU A 69 -1.50 0.91 5.50
C LEU A 69 -0.45 0.97 4.38
N TRP A 70 -0.56 0.06 3.40
CA TRP A 70 0.29 0.05 2.21
C TRP A 70 0.16 1.35 1.41
N TYR A 71 -1.05 1.73 1.02
CA TYR A 71 -1.27 2.97 0.28
C TYR A 71 -0.88 4.21 1.08
N PHE A 72 -1.15 4.24 2.39
CA PHE A 72 -0.78 5.35 3.25
C PHE A 72 0.74 5.57 3.26
N ALA A 73 1.51 4.50 3.40
CA ALA A 73 2.95 4.59 3.42
C ALA A 73 3.52 5.00 2.05
N ALA A 74 3.03 4.41 0.95
CA ALA A 74 3.46 4.77 -0.40
C ALA A 74 3.12 6.23 -0.78
N ILE A 75 1.94 6.71 -0.37
CA ILE A 75 1.53 8.10 -0.58
C ILE A 75 2.31 9.05 0.34
N SER A 76 2.65 8.63 1.57
CA SER A 76 3.50 9.43 2.47
C SER A 76 4.88 9.68 1.87
N GLU A 77 5.48 8.71 1.18
CA GLU A 77 6.75 8.93 0.44
C GLU A 77 6.56 9.95 -0.69
N ALA A 78 5.51 9.80 -1.50
CA ALA A 78 5.21 10.76 -2.57
C ALA A 78 4.90 12.17 -2.04
N TYR A 79 4.38 12.27 -0.82
CA TYR A 79 4.10 13.53 -0.12
C TYR A 79 5.33 14.14 0.57
N GLY A 80 6.50 13.47 0.55
CA GLY A 80 7.72 13.93 1.21
C GLY A 80 7.75 13.68 2.72
N ARG A 81 6.93 12.75 3.21
CA ARG A 81 6.85 12.32 4.62
C ARG A 81 7.46 10.94 4.81
N ASP A 82 8.77 10.87 4.55
CA ASP A 82 9.55 9.64 4.67
C ASP A 82 9.54 9.06 6.10
N ASP A 83 9.38 9.93 7.12
CA ASP A 83 9.22 9.54 8.51
C ASP A 83 7.95 8.71 8.72
N TRP A 84 6.83 9.14 8.13
CA TRP A 84 5.54 8.45 8.20
C TRP A 84 5.56 7.15 7.40
N ALA A 85 6.16 7.18 6.21
CA ALA A 85 6.33 6.00 5.39
C ALA A 85 7.13 4.91 6.11
N ARG A 86 8.34 5.24 6.59
CA ARG A 86 9.20 4.32 7.33
C ARG A 86 8.51 3.74 8.56
N THR A 87 7.79 4.58 9.32
CA THR A 87 7.03 4.14 10.48
C THR A 87 5.95 3.14 10.10
N THR A 88 5.24 3.39 9.01
CA THR A 88 4.14 2.53 8.55
C THR A 88 4.64 1.22 7.95
N TRP A 89 5.71 1.23 7.14
CA TRP A 89 6.34 0.00 6.65
C TRP A 89 6.82 -0.88 7.80
N ARG A 90 7.46 -0.29 8.82
CA ARG A 90 7.86 -1.01 10.03
C ARG A 90 6.65 -1.53 10.81
N HIS A 91 5.55 -0.79 10.84
CA HIS A 91 4.33 -1.22 11.50
C HIS A 91 3.73 -2.46 10.82
N LEU A 92 3.67 -2.48 9.48
CA LEU A 92 3.27 -3.67 8.71
C LEU A 92 4.13 -4.89 9.06
N LEU A 93 5.46 -4.72 9.07
CA LEU A 93 6.39 -5.79 9.47
C LEU A 93 6.20 -6.24 10.92
N HIS A 94 5.90 -5.31 11.84
CA HIS A 94 5.66 -5.61 13.25
C HIS A 94 4.38 -6.42 13.46
N LEU A 95 3.29 -6.07 12.76
CA LEU A 95 2.05 -6.85 12.79
C LEU A 95 2.28 -8.27 12.24
N GLY A 96 3.06 -8.36 11.17
CA GLY A 96 3.38 -9.62 10.50
C GLY A 96 2.13 -10.37 10.02
N LYS A 97 2.31 -11.62 9.56
CA LYS A 97 1.20 -12.40 9.00
C LYS A 97 0.05 -12.56 9.99
N GLY A 98 0.36 -12.93 11.23
CA GLY A 98 -0.65 -13.19 12.26
C GLY A 98 -1.46 -11.96 12.68
N GLY A 99 -0.86 -10.76 12.72
CA GLY A 99 -1.58 -9.53 13.01
C GLY A 99 -2.44 -9.08 11.84
N LEU A 100 -1.90 -9.13 10.62
CA LEU A 100 -2.59 -8.69 9.40
C LEU A 100 -3.77 -9.62 9.04
N SER A 101 -3.64 -10.94 9.26
CA SER A 101 -4.74 -11.89 9.06
C SER A 101 -5.93 -11.66 10.01
N LYS A 102 -5.74 -10.94 11.11
CA LYS A 102 -6.82 -10.56 12.06
C LYS A 102 -7.43 -9.20 11.75
N SER A 103 -6.97 -8.52 10.70
CA SER A 103 -7.49 -7.22 10.33
C SER A 103 -8.94 -7.32 9.86
N ILE A 104 -9.63 -6.17 9.85
CA ILE A 104 -10.98 -6.06 9.26
C ILE A 104 -10.99 -6.39 7.75
N CYS A 105 -9.83 -6.32 7.10
CA CYS A 105 -9.68 -6.62 5.68
C CYS A 105 -9.52 -8.12 5.47
N LYS A 106 -10.42 -8.70 4.67
CA LYS A 106 -10.29 -10.07 4.19
C LYS A 106 -9.26 -10.10 3.06
N ILE A 107 -8.01 -10.30 3.43
CA ILE A 107 -6.87 -10.42 2.51
C ILE A 107 -6.34 -11.85 2.56
N ASP A 108 -5.92 -12.34 1.40
CA ASP A 108 -5.34 -13.68 1.27
C ASP A 108 -3.96 -13.78 1.95
N GLY A 109 -3.60 -14.99 2.38
CA GLY A 109 -2.33 -15.25 3.05
C GLY A 109 -1.11 -14.90 2.20
N ASP A 110 -1.18 -15.12 0.88
CA ASP A 110 -0.09 -14.82 -0.05
C ASP A 110 0.02 -13.31 -0.29
N GLU A 111 -1.11 -12.61 -0.40
CA GLU A 111 -1.13 -11.15 -0.52
C GLU A 111 -0.51 -10.48 0.72
N ILE A 112 -0.79 -11.00 1.93
CA ILE A 112 -0.09 -10.55 3.15
C ILE A 112 1.42 -10.77 3.06
N LEU A 113 1.86 -11.92 2.56
CA LEU A 113 3.30 -12.19 2.42
C LEU A 113 3.96 -11.24 1.44
N SER A 114 3.30 -10.95 0.30
CA SER A 114 3.78 -9.96 -0.67
C SER A 114 3.88 -8.57 -0.05
N ILE A 115 2.83 -8.08 0.62
CA ILE A 115 2.85 -6.77 1.30
C ILE A 115 4.01 -6.68 2.30
N LEU A 116 4.23 -7.72 3.08
CA LEU A 116 5.32 -7.76 4.05
C LEU A 116 6.68 -7.77 3.34
N ASN A 117 6.83 -8.51 2.25
CA ASN A 117 8.08 -8.56 1.52
C ASN A 117 8.41 -7.24 0.84
N ASP A 118 7.41 -6.65 0.19
CA ASP A 118 7.52 -5.38 -0.52
C ASP A 118 7.77 -4.22 0.46
N SER A 119 7.23 -4.30 1.69
CA SER A 119 7.57 -3.37 2.77
C SER A 119 9.06 -3.42 3.14
N ARG A 120 9.71 -4.61 3.07
CA ARG A 120 11.17 -4.71 3.28
C ARG A 120 11.92 -4.04 2.15
N TYR A 121 11.49 -4.24 0.90
CA TYR A 121 12.11 -3.58 -0.23
C TYR A 121 12.01 -2.05 -0.13
N ARG A 122 10.84 -1.53 0.28
CA ARG A 122 10.67 -0.08 0.53
C ARG A 122 11.55 0.44 1.64
N LEU A 123 11.70 -0.29 2.74
CA LEU A 123 12.63 0.09 3.81
C LEU A 123 14.09 0.02 3.35
N TYR A 124 14.48 -0.95 2.51
CA TYR A 124 15.79 -0.95 1.87
C TYR A 124 16.02 0.33 1.07
N LEU A 125 15.08 0.68 0.18
CA LEU A 125 15.19 1.89 -0.65
C LEU A 125 15.30 3.15 0.19
N SER A 126 14.54 3.23 1.29
CA SER A 126 14.53 4.38 2.19
C SER A 126 15.85 4.54 2.96
N TYR A 127 16.50 3.45 3.38
CA TYR A 127 17.73 3.52 4.18
C TYR A 127 19.03 3.40 3.38
N LYS A 128 19.01 3.03 2.08
CA LYS A 128 20.22 2.66 1.33
C LYS A 128 21.34 3.72 1.33
N GLU A 129 21.00 5.00 1.43
CA GLU A 129 21.98 6.09 1.51
C GLU A 129 22.24 6.56 2.96
N GLU A 130 21.28 6.38 3.88
CA GLU A 130 21.36 6.87 5.27
C GLU A 130 21.97 5.85 6.24
N ASP A 131 21.57 4.58 6.16
CA ASP A 131 22.06 3.47 6.99
C ASP A 131 22.18 2.21 6.12
N LYS A 132 23.36 2.07 5.50
CA LYS A 132 23.67 0.95 4.60
C LYS A 132 23.57 -0.41 5.29
N SER A 133 23.92 -0.50 6.58
CA SER A 133 23.86 -1.77 7.31
C SER A 133 22.42 -2.22 7.48
N LEU A 134 21.55 -1.30 7.93
CA LEU A 134 20.12 -1.58 8.09
C LEU A 134 19.44 -1.84 6.75
N ALA A 135 19.74 -1.05 5.72
CA ALA A 135 19.21 -1.24 4.37
C ALA A 135 19.55 -2.64 3.84
N MET A 136 20.79 -3.08 3.99
CA MET A 136 21.21 -4.42 3.54
C MET A 136 20.53 -5.53 4.31
N ARG A 137 20.22 -5.36 5.61
CA ARG A 137 19.41 -6.35 6.35
C ARG A 137 18.02 -6.51 5.74
N TYR A 138 17.37 -5.41 5.37
CA TYR A 138 16.07 -5.47 4.71
C TYR A 138 16.16 -6.12 3.33
N LEU A 139 17.17 -5.77 2.52
CA LEU A 139 17.38 -6.38 1.20
C LEU A 139 17.68 -7.88 1.29
N THR A 140 18.50 -8.31 2.25
CA THR A 140 18.78 -9.74 2.48
C THR A 140 17.50 -10.51 2.81
N LEU A 141 16.65 -9.97 3.68
CA LEU A 141 15.37 -10.60 4.00
C LEU A 141 14.42 -10.60 2.81
N TYR A 142 14.35 -9.49 2.05
CA TYR A 142 13.56 -9.41 0.83
C TYR A 142 13.92 -10.54 -0.15
N ASN A 143 15.20 -10.66 -0.49
CA ASN A 143 15.72 -11.69 -1.39
C ASN A 143 15.55 -13.12 -0.86
N LYS A 144 15.57 -13.31 0.47
CA LYS A 144 15.28 -14.61 1.08
C LYS A 144 13.85 -15.04 0.76
N TYR A 145 12.87 -14.18 1.00
CA TYR A 145 11.46 -14.53 0.80
C TYR A 145 11.09 -14.67 -0.69
N LEU A 146 11.73 -13.92 -1.59
CA LEU A 146 11.61 -14.16 -3.03
C LEU A 146 12.04 -15.59 -3.41
N LYS A 147 13.18 -16.04 -2.90
CA LYS A 147 13.66 -17.44 -3.10
C LYS A 147 12.72 -18.49 -2.50
N GLU A 148 11.96 -18.13 -1.48
CA GLU A 148 10.93 -18.97 -0.86
C GLU A 148 9.58 -18.92 -1.62
N GLY A 149 9.49 -18.15 -2.71
CA GLY A 149 8.31 -18.09 -3.59
C GLY A 149 7.32 -16.99 -3.25
N VAL A 150 7.65 -16.07 -2.33
CA VAL A 150 6.82 -14.89 -2.07
C VAL A 150 6.88 -13.95 -3.28
N LYS A 151 5.71 -13.58 -3.81
CA LYS A 151 5.60 -12.66 -4.94
C LYS A 151 5.93 -11.24 -4.51
N SER A 152 6.37 -10.43 -5.46
CA SER A 152 6.69 -9.01 -5.27
C SER A 152 6.16 -8.22 -6.46
N ILE A 153 5.76 -6.98 -6.23
CA ILE A 153 5.43 -6.04 -7.31
C ILE A 153 6.68 -5.38 -7.93
N TYR A 154 7.87 -5.69 -7.42
CA TYR A 154 9.16 -5.14 -7.85
C TYR A 154 10.02 -6.13 -8.65
N GLU A 155 9.46 -7.30 -9.01
CA GLU A 155 10.09 -8.31 -9.87
C GLU A 155 9.45 -8.38 -11.26
#